data_AF-A0A537JNU6-F1
#
_entry.id   AF-A0A537JNU6-F1
#
_cell.length_a   1.000
_cell.length_b   1.000
_cell.length_c   1.000
_cell.angle_alpha   90.00
_cell.angle_beta   90.00
_cell.angle_gamma   90.00
#
_symmetry.space_group_name_H-M   'P 1'
#
loop_
_entity.id
_entity.type
_entity.pdbx_description
1 polymer ?
#
loop_
_entity_poly.entity_id
_entity_poly.type
_entity_poly.pdbx_seq_one_letter_code
_entity_poly.pdbx_strand_id
1 'polypeptide(L)' 'MRPFEILDTSALVNALAEYTTRYTRLLTEGGNRNEIFNCRETMQSLIAEIELRKKSESGSLRSLSGGGARSQ' A
#
# COMPACT_ATOMS: atom_id res chain seq x y z
N MET A 1 -7.54 -9.20 11.90
CA MET A 1 -7.91 -9.11 10.47
C MET A 1 -7.43 -7.75 9.98
N ARG A 2 -6.49 -7.68 9.04
CA ARG A 2 -6.16 -6.39 8.42
C ARG A 2 -7.30 -6.01 7.48
N PRO A 3 -7.80 -4.76 7.52
CA PRO A 3 -8.97 -4.36 6.73
C PRO A 3 -8.77 -4.49 5.21
N PHE A 4 -7.52 -4.65 4.75
CA PHE A 4 -7.14 -4.67 3.33
C PHE A 4 -6.60 -6.03 2.85
N GLU A 5 -6.66 -7.08 3.67
CA GLU A 5 -6.12 -8.41 3.34
C GLU A 5 -6.77 -9.05 2.11
N ILE A 6 -8.02 -8.67 1.78
CA ILE A 6 -8.82 -9.28 0.71
C ILE A 6 -8.61 -8.57 -0.64
N LEU A 7 -8.09 -7.34 -0.63
CA LEU A 7 -7.95 -6.54 -1.86
C LEU A 7 -6.64 -6.88 -2.59
N ASP A 8 -6.68 -6.95 -3.92
CA ASP A 8 -5.49 -7.03 -4.77
C ASP A 8 -4.69 -5.72 -4.76
N THR A 9 -3.40 -5.78 -5.12
CA THR A 9 -2.52 -4.59 -5.14
C THR A 9 -3.05 -3.49 -6.07
N SER A 10 -3.66 -3.86 -7.21
CA SER A 10 -4.33 -2.90 -8.11
C SER A 10 -5.52 -2.21 -7.45
N ALA A 11 -6.31 -2.95 -6.66
CA ALA A 11 -7.44 -2.41 -5.90
C ALA A 11 -6.96 -1.48 -4.77
N LEU A 12 -5.83 -1.79 -4.13
CA LEU A 12 -5.21 -0.89 -3.13
C LEU A 12 -4.75 0.43 -3.76
N VAL A 13 -4.14 0.38 -4.94
CA VAL A 13 -3.71 1.58 -5.67
C VAL A 13 -4.92 2.42 -6.11
N ASN A 14 -5.99 1.78 -6.60
CA ASN A 14 -7.23 2.47 -6.95
C ASN A 14 -7.88 3.13 -5.73
N ALA A 15 -7.92 2.44 -4.59
CA ALA A 15 -8.41 3.00 -3.34
C ALA A 15 -7.55 4.19 -2.89
N LEU A 16 -6.22 4.10 -3.02
CA LEU A 16 -5.33 5.21 -2.69
C LEU A 16 -5.61 6.44 -3.58
N ALA A 17 -5.84 6.23 -4.87
CA ALA A 17 -6.20 7.32 -5.80
C ALA A 17 -7.51 7.99 -5.40
N GLU A 18 -8.55 7.19 -5.08
CA GLU A 18 -9.85 7.70 -4.62
C GLU A 18 -9.73 8.53 -3.34
N TYR A 19 -9.01 8.02 -2.33
CA TYR A 19 -8.80 8.75 -1.09
C TYR A 19 -7.93 9.99 -1.27
N THR A 20 -6.99 9.99 -2.23
CA THR A 20 -6.22 11.19 -2.59
C THR A 20 -7.13 12.28 -3.17
N THR A 21 -8.00 11.92 -4.12
CA THR A 21 -8.99 12.85 -4.69
C THR A 21 -9.93 13.39 -3.62
N ARG A 22 -10.43 12.51 -2.74
CA ARG A 22 -11.29 12.89 -1.62
C ARG A 22 -10.58 13.83 -0.65
N TYR A 23 -9.31 13.57 -0.33
CA TYR A 23 -8.50 14.43 0.54
C TYR A 23 -8.33 15.83 -0.06
N THR A 24 -7.97 15.92 -1.35
CA THR A 24 -7.87 17.21 -2.06
C THR A 24 -9.22 17.94 -2.06
N ARG A 25 -10.32 17.22 -2.25
CA ARG A 25 -11.67 17.79 -2.19
C ARG A 25 -11.99 18.34 -0.81
N LEU A 26 -11.71 17.60 0.25
CA LEU A 26 -11.90 18.07 1.63
C LEU A 26 -11.04 19.30 1.94
N LEU A 27 -9.81 19.38 1.41
CA LEU A 27 -8.97 20.57 1.61
C LEU A 27 -9.47 21.80 0.84
N THR A 28 -10.11 21.61 -0.31
CA THR A 28 -10.55 22.72 -1.19
C THR A 28 -11.96 23.19 -0.88
N GLU A 29 -12.86 22.28 -0.49
CA GLU A 29 -14.26 22.58 -0.16
C GLU A 29 -14.47 22.91 1.33
N GLY A 30 -13.42 22.89 2.15
CA GLY A 30 -13.51 23.20 3.58
C GLY A 30 -14.08 22.07 4.44
N GLY A 31 -13.72 20.82 4.11
CA GLY A 31 -14.11 19.63 4.86
C GLY A 31 -13.63 19.66 6.32
N ASN A 32 -14.32 18.91 7.18
CA ASN A 32 -14.03 18.96 8.62
C ASN A 32 -12.66 18.34 8.94
N ARG A 33 -12.02 18.85 9.99
CA ARG A 33 -10.71 18.36 10.46
C ARG A 33 -10.68 16.86 10.70
N ASN A 34 -11.78 16.29 11.22
CA ASN A 34 -11.90 14.85 11.46
C ASN A 34 -11.95 14.05 10.15
N GLU A 35 -12.62 14.57 9.12
CA GLU A 35 -12.69 13.90 7.81
C GLU A 35 -11.33 13.93 7.10
N ILE A 36 -10.65 15.08 7.15
CA ILE A 36 -9.30 15.25 6.62
C ILE A 36 -8.33 14.30 7.34
N PHE A 37 -8.40 14.22 8.67
CA PHE A 37 -7.58 13.33 9.47
C PHE A 37 -7.82 11.85 9.12
N ASN A 38 -9.08 11.42 9.11
CA ASN A 38 -9.44 10.04 8.78
C ASN A 38 -9.01 9.66 7.35
N CYS A 39 -9.18 10.58 6.40
CA CYS A 39 -8.76 10.38 5.02
C CYS A 39 -7.24 10.20 4.93
N ARG A 40 -6.47 11.01 5.67
CA ARG A 40 -5.00 10.91 5.74
C ARG A 40 -4.54 9.59 6.37
N GLU A 41 -5.11 9.18 7.49
CA GLU A 41 -4.77 7.92 8.17
C GLU A 41 -5.04 6.71 7.26
N THR A 42 -6.15 6.75 6.52
CA THR A 42 -6.50 5.70 5.56
C THR A 42 -5.50 5.63 4.41
N MET A 43 -5.10 6.77 3.86
CA MET A 43 -4.06 6.83 2.82
C MET A 43 -2.72 6.26 3.31
N GLN A 44 -2.29 6.58 4.53
CA GLN A 44 -1.06 6.04 5.10
C GLN A 44 -1.12 4.52 5.25
N SER A 45 -2.27 3.99 5.68
CA SER A 45 -2.48 2.55 5.82
C SER A 45 -2.44 1.84 4.45
N LEU A 46 -3.04 2.45 3.42
CA LEU A 46 -2.99 1.92 2.05
C LEU A 46 -1.56 1.92 1.49
N ILE A 47 -0.81 3.01 1.69
CA ILE A 47 0.60 3.10 1.27
C ILE A 47 1.43 2.01 1.95
N ALA A 48 1.30 1.85 3.27
CA ALA A 48 2.04 0.84 4.02
C ALA A 48 1.75 -0.58 3.51
N GLU A 49 0.49 -0.91 3.23
CA GLU A 49 0.11 -2.23 2.70
C GLU A 49 0.65 -2.45 1.27
N ILE A 50 0.60 -1.43 0.40
CA ILE A 50 1.20 -1.49 -0.94
C ILE A 50 2.72 -1.70 -0.86
N GLU A 51 3.41 -0.98 0.02
CA GLU A 51 4.86 -1.11 0.20
C GLU A 51 5.26 -2.48 0.75
N LEU A 52 4.48 -3.03 1.70
CA LEU A 52 4.69 -4.38 2.22
C LEU A 52 4.61 -5.42 1.11
N ARG A 53 3.60 -5.32 0.23
CA ARG A 53 3.44 -6.25 -0.91
C ARG A 53 4.54 -6.11 -1.94
N LYS A 54 4.96 -4.88 -2.27
CA LYS A 54 6.12 -4.62 -3.15
C LYS A 54 7.40 -5.26 -2.61
N LYS A 55 7.63 -5.19 -1.29
CA LYS A 55 8.78 -5.84 -0.64
C LYS A 55 8.69 -7.36 -0.69
N SER A 56 7.50 -7.94 -0.52
CA SER A 56 7.29 -9.39 -0.62
C SER A 56 7.54 -9.93 -2.03
N GLU A 57 7.10 -9.23 -3.09
CA GLU A 57 7.42 -9.62 -4.48
C GLU A 57 8.92 -9.48 -4.79
N SER A 58 9.56 -8.40 -4.31
CA SER A 58 11.00 -8.17 -4.54
C SER A 58 11.91 -9.11 -3.74
N GLY A 59 11.41 -9.69 -2.64
CA GLY A 59 12.14 -10.66 -1.82
C GLY A 59 12.16 -12.09 -2.40
N SER A 60 11.19 -12.44 -3.25
CA SER A 60 11.04 -13.79 -3.79
C SER A 60 12.11 -14.16 -4.83
N LEU A 61 12.66 -13.17 -5.56
CA LEU A 61 13.68 -13.39 -6.59
C LEU A 61 15.11 -13.57 -6.06
N ARG A 62 15.40 -13.34 -4.77
CA ARG A 62 16.77 -13.43 -4.23
C ARG A 62 17.15 -14.81 -3.67
N SER A 63 16.24 -15.79 -3.68
CA SER A 63 16.49 -17.12 -3.09
C SER A 63 16.78 -18.24 -4.08
N LEU A 64 16.83 -17.98 -5.40
CA LEU A 64 17.06 -19.02 -6.42
C LEU A 64 18.45 -19.00 -7.09
N SER A 65 19.33 -18.08 -6.69
CA SER A 65 20.69 -17.99 -7.24
C SER A 65 21.75 -18.36 -6.19
N GLY A 66 21.81 -19.64 -5.82
CA GLY A 66 22.81 -20.11 -4.85
C GLY A 66 22.98 -21.63 -4.77
N GLY A 67 22.50 -22.38 -5.77
CA GLY A 67 22.78 -23.81 -5.92
C GLY A 67 24.05 -24.01 -6.73
N GLY A 68 25.20 -24.02 -6.05
CA GLY A 68 26.50 -24.28 -6.67
C GLY A 68 27.34 -25.18 -5.78
N ALA A 69 26.93 -26.45 -5.69
CA ALA A 69 27.77 -27.51 -5.16
C ALA A 69 29.12 -27.49 -5.89
N ARG A 70 30.21 -27.30 -5.16
CA ARG A 70 31.54 -27.54 -5.68
C ARG A 70 32.31 -28.39 -4.69
N SER A 71 32.15 -29.68 -4.89
CA SER A 71 33.06 -30.72 -4.42
C SER A 71 34.43 -30.52 -5.04
N GLN A 72 35.46 -30.42 -4.22
CA GLN A 72 36.79 -31.00 -4.41
C GLN A 72 37.62 -30.83 -3.14
#